data_AF-A0A132EIK5-F1
#
_entry.id   AF-A0A132EIK5-F1
#
_cell.length_a   1.000
_cell.length_b   1.000
_cell.length_c   1.000
_cell.angle_alpha   90.00
_cell.angle_beta   90.00
_cell.angle_gamma   90.00
#
_symmetry.space_group_name_H-M   'P 1'
#
loop_
_entity.id
_entity.type
_entity.pdbx_description
1 polymer ?
#
loop_
_entity_poly.entity_id
_entity_poly.type
_entity_poly.pdbx_seq_one_letter_code
_entity_poly.pdbx_strand_id
1 'polypeptide(L)'
;MAEAFVCVPFHVEKETGKKTFFLPDCRLSNGYEIGARDNDKERGIQDYWAALDKLLAMERPRFRRRNKNGRPGTVTCKPGDIEEVSRSFIESERAKHGG
;
A
#
# COMPACT_ATOMS: atom_id res chain seq x y z
N MET A 1 25.41 0.32 9.16
CA MET A 1 24.19 1.10 9.38
C MET A 1 23.07 0.09 9.61
N ALA A 2 22.32 0.18 10.71
CA ALA A 2 21.21 -0.75 10.93
C ALA A 2 20.16 -0.51 9.83
N GLU A 3 19.81 -1.56 9.08
CA GLU A 3 18.67 -1.49 8.17
C GLU A 3 17.42 -1.19 8.99
N ALA A 4 16.81 -0.04 8.74
CA ALA A 4 15.49 0.25 9.29
C ALA A 4 14.48 -0.58 8.49
N PHE A 5 13.75 -1.47 9.16
CA PHE A 5 12.64 -2.19 8.56
C PHE A 5 11.33 -1.47 8.85
N VAL A 6 10.39 -1.54 7.93
CA VAL A 6 9.06 -0.94 8.07
C VAL A 6 8.01 -2.00 7.83
N CYS A 7 7.02 -2.04 8.70
CA CYS A 7 5.83 -2.87 8.55
C CYS A 7 4.98 -2.38 7.36
N VAL A 8 4.84 -3.21 6.33
CA VAL A 8 4.03 -2.92 5.15
C VAL A 8 2.89 -3.93 5.04
N PRO A 9 1.62 -3.47 4.99
CA PRO A 9 0.50 -4.34 4.72
C PRO A 9 0.61 -4.98 3.33
N PHE A 10 0.29 -6.27 3.25
CA PHE A 10 0.23 -6.98 1.97
C PHE A 10 -1.12 -7.67 1.77
N HIS A 11 -1.43 -7.95 0.51
CA HIS A 11 -2.58 -8.74 0.12
C HIS A 11 -2.15 -9.93 -0.72
N VAL A 12 -2.71 -11.09 -0.42
CA VAL A 12 -2.51 -12.30 -1.20
C VAL A 12 -3.63 -12.41 -2.23
N GLU A 13 -3.30 -12.27 -3.52
CA GLU A 13 -4.25 -12.45 -4.61
C GLU A 13 -4.72 -13.92 -4.64
N LYS A 14 -6.00 -14.18 -4.36
CA LYS A 14 -6.55 -15.55 -4.28
C LYS A 14 -6.30 -16.40 -5.53
N GLU A 15 -6.32 -15.79 -6.71
CA GLU A 15 -6.16 -16.50 -7.99
C GLU A 15 -4.72 -16.88 -8.31
N THR A 16 -3.73 -16.19 -7.75
CA THR A 16 -2.31 -16.42 -8.09
C THR A 16 -1.42 -16.73 -6.90
N GLY A 17 -1.93 -16.58 -5.67
CA GLY A 17 -1.14 -16.65 -4.44
C GLY A 17 -0.10 -15.54 -4.30
N LYS A 18 -0.07 -14.57 -5.24
CA LYS A 18 0.95 -13.52 -5.24
C LYS A 18 0.68 -12.51 -4.13
N LYS A 19 1.71 -12.25 -3.31
CA LYS A 19 1.71 -11.17 -2.34
C LYS A 19 1.85 -9.83 -3.06
N THR A 20 1.01 -8.90 -2.63
CA THR A 20 0.96 -7.54 -3.14
C THR A 20 1.15 -6.61 -1.98
N PHE A 21 2.28 -5.92 -1.98
CA PHE A 21 2.63 -4.96 -0.94
C PHE A 21 2.07 -3.59 -1.26
N PHE A 22 1.69 -2.84 -0.22
CA PHE A 22 1.43 -1.43 -0.35
C PHE A 22 2.75 -0.65 -0.53
N LEU A 23 3.19 -0.52 -1.77
CA LEU A 23 4.42 0.17 -2.16
C LEU A 23 4.12 1.53 -2.79
N PRO A 24 5.14 2.39 -2.94
CA PRO A 24 5.00 3.68 -3.63
C PRO A 24 4.45 3.59 -5.05
N ASP A 25 4.64 2.46 -5.74
CA ASP A 25 4.01 2.15 -7.04
C ASP A 25 2.46 2.18 -7.00
N CYS A 26 1.85 1.98 -5.82
CA CYS A 26 0.40 2.05 -5.66
C CYS A 26 -0.15 3.49 -5.76
N ARG A 27 0.70 4.51 -5.91
CA ARG A 27 0.28 5.91 -6.10
C ARG A 27 -0.59 6.03 -7.35
N LEU A 28 -1.81 6.50 -7.17
CA LEU A 28 -2.73 6.82 -8.27
C LEU A 28 -2.59 8.30 -8.64
N SER A 29 -3.31 8.74 -9.68
CA SER A 29 -3.28 10.12 -10.17
C SER A 29 -3.56 11.17 -9.08
N ASN A 30 -4.40 10.84 -8.09
CA ASN A 30 -4.73 11.75 -7.00
C ASN A 30 -3.89 11.53 -5.74
N GLY A 31 -2.98 10.55 -5.73
CA GLY A 31 -2.25 10.08 -4.55
C GLY A 31 -2.62 8.65 -4.16
N TYR A 32 -2.27 8.25 -2.93
CA TYR A 32 -2.66 6.97 -2.34
C TYR A 32 -4.13 7.02 -1.91
N GLU A 33 -4.92 6.04 -2.35
CA GLU A 33 -6.30 5.86 -1.90
C GLU A 33 -6.36 4.66 -0.95
N ILE A 34 -6.73 4.90 0.30
CA ILE A 34 -6.86 3.89 1.36
C ILE A 34 -8.28 3.86 1.94
N GLY A 35 -8.66 2.73 2.52
CA GLY A 35 -9.93 2.52 3.20
C GLY A 35 -11.09 2.01 2.34
N ALA A 36 -12.26 1.90 2.98
CA ALA A 36 -13.48 1.37 2.37
C ALA A 36 -14.27 2.47 1.65
N ARG A 37 -14.97 2.11 0.56
CA ARG A 37 -15.60 3.06 -0.37
C ARG A 37 -16.71 3.94 0.25
N ASP A 38 -17.25 3.56 1.41
CA ASP A 38 -18.46 4.14 2.00
C ASP A 38 -18.24 5.03 3.23
N ASN A 39 -17.41 4.65 4.21
CA ASN A 39 -17.29 5.42 5.47
C ASN A 39 -15.87 5.89 5.82
N ASP A 40 -14.83 5.24 5.30
CA ASP A 40 -13.43 5.46 5.73
C ASP A 40 -12.51 5.74 4.53
N LYS A 41 -13.08 6.36 3.50
CA LYS A 41 -12.41 6.52 2.22
C LYS A 41 -11.49 7.73 2.24
N GLU A 42 -10.22 7.51 2.51
CA GLU A 42 -9.21 8.54 2.31
C GLU A 42 -8.68 8.49 0.90
N ARG A 43 -9.03 9.51 0.13
CA ARG A 43 -8.60 9.66 -1.26
C ARG A 43 -7.50 10.68 -1.33
N GLY A 44 -6.40 10.29 -1.95
CA GLY A 44 -5.40 11.23 -2.43
C GLY A 44 -4.42 11.71 -1.38
N ILE A 45 -4.02 10.81 -0.48
CA ILE A 45 -2.88 11.07 0.40
C ILE A 45 -1.65 11.17 -0.50
N GLN A 46 -0.99 12.32 -0.53
CA GLN A 46 0.19 12.53 -1.39
C GLN A 46 1.43 11.84 -0.83
N ASP A 47 1.56 11.83 0.50
CA ASP A 47 2.70 11.25 1.18
C ASP A 47 2.51 9.75 1.45
N TYR A 48 3.54 8.97 1.11
CA TYR A 48 3.51 7.51 1.27
C TYR A 48 3.47 7.09 2.75
N TRP A 49 4.25 7.75 3.61
CA TRP A 49 4.33 7.39 5.02
C TRP A 49 3.03 7.71 5.74
N ALA A 50 2.42 8.85 5.45
CA ALA A 50 1.10 9.19 5.95
C ALA A 50 0.03 8.18 5.49
N ALA A 51 0.11 7.72 4.24
CA ALA A 51 -0.81 6.71 3.73
C ALA A 51 -0.59 5.35 4.39
N LEU A 52 0.66 4.96 4.62
CA LEU A 52 1.04 3.73 5.29
C LEU A 52 0.58 3.72 6.75
N ASP A 53 0.81 4.79 7.49
CA ASP A 53 0.41 4.94 8.89
C ASP A 53 -1.11 4.79 9.07
N LYS A 54 -1.89 5.49 8.24
CA LYS A 54 -3.35 5.35 8.21
C LYS A 54 -3.79 3.95 7.80
N LEU A 55 -3.10 3.34 6.83
CA LEU A 55 -3.40 1.98 6.38
C LEU A 55 -3.14 0.94 7.50
N LEU A 56 -2.10 1.14 8.31
CA LEU A 56 -1.76 0.31 9.46
C LEU A 56 -2.71 0.52 10.64
N ALA A 57 -3.26 1.73 10.80
CA ALA A 57 -4.25 2.04 11.82
C ALA A 57 -5.63 1.38 11.54
N MET A 58 -5.88 0.91 10.33
CA MET A 58 -7.14 0.23 9.97
C MET A 58 -7.16 -1.22 10.46
N GLU A 59 -8.25 -1.64 11.09
CA GLU A 59 -8.48 -3.06 11.45
C GLU A 59 -8.41 -4.00 10.23
N ARG A 60 -8.83 -3.49 9.07
CA ARG A 60 -8.77 -4.21 7.79
C ARG A 60 -8.13 -3.29 6.76
N PRO A 61 -6.79 -3.37 6.60
CA PRO A 61 -6.07 -2.52 5.67
C PRO A 61 -6.63 -2.68 4.26
N ARG A 62 -7.02 -1.56 3.65
CA ARG A 62 -7.55 -1.52 2.29
C ARG A 62 -6.86 -0.42 1.52
N PHE A 63 -6.36 -0.72 0.34
CA PHE A 63 -5.72 0.26 -0.52
C PHE A 63 -6.09 0.00 -1.98
N ARG A 64 -5.95 1.02 -2.81
CA ARG A 64 -6.09 0.85 -4.27
C ARG A 64 -4.74 0.72 -4.94
N ARG A 65 -4.68 -0.14 -5.94
CA ARG A 65 -3.53 -0.30 -6.84
C ARG A 65 -4.00 -0.54 -8.25
N ARG A 66 -3.11 -0.40 -9.22
CA ARG A 66 -3.36 -0.88 -10.58
C ARG A 66 -3.24 -2.40 -10.62
N ASN A 67 -4.21 -3.05 -11.25
CA ASN A 67 -4.16 -4.48 -11.53
C ASN A 67 -3.30 -4.77 -12.79
N LYS A 68 -3.21 -6.04 -13.18
CA LYS A 68 -2.46 -6.50 -14.36
C LYS A 68 -2.89 -5.79 -15.67
N ASN A 69 -4.12 -5.28 -15.71
CA ASN A 69 -4.70 -4.57 -16.85
C ASN A 69 -4.57 -3.04 -16.72
N GLY A 70 -3.76 -2.55 -15.77
CA GLY A 70 -3.56 -1.12 -15.52
C GLY A 70 -4.76 -0.40 -14.86
N ARG A 71 -5.84 -1.11 -14.52
CA ARG A 71 -7.05 -0.52 -13.94
C ARG A 71 -6.93 -0.44 -12.42
N PRO A 72 -7.34 0.68 -11.79
CA PRO A 72 -7.33 0.82 -10.34
C PRO A 72 -8.36 -0.13 -9.70
N GLY A 73 -7.88 -1.11 -8.95
CA GLY A 73 -8.66 -2.06 -8.16
C GLY A 73 -8.46 -1.82 -6.66
N THR A 74 -9.50 -2.09 -5.87
CA THR A 74 -9.41 -2.03 -4.40
C THR A 74 -8.96 -3.39 -3.88
N VAL A 75 -7.94 -3.36 -3.03
CA VAL A 75 -7.31 -4.50 -2.40
C VAL A 75 -7.64 -4.46 -0.93
N THR A 76 -8.03 -5.62 -0.37
CA THR A 76 -8.34 -5.76 1.06
C THR A 76 -7.39 -6.77 1.67
N CYS A 77 -6.50 -6.32 2.55
CA CYS A 77 -5.63 -7.18 3.33
C CYS A 77 -6.43 -7.85 4.46
N LYS A 78 -5.98 -9.01 4.90
CA LYS A 78 -6.51 -9.58 6.15
C LYS A 78 -5.83 -8.90 7.34
N PRO A 79 -6.51 -8.84 8.50
CA PRO A 79 -5.85 -8.42 9.74
C PRO A 79 -4.63 -9.33 9.99
N GLY A 80 -3.47 -8.72 10.20
CA GLY A 80 -2.20 -9.43 10.40
C GLY A 80 -1.40 -9.74 9.13
N ASP A 81 -1.90 -9.43 7.93
CA ASP A 81 -1.09 -9.50 6.70
C ASP A 81 -0.13 -8.29 6.61
N ILE A 82 0.90 -8.31 7.45
CA ILE A 82 1.95 -7.29 7.55
C ILE A 82 3.29 -7.98 7.33
N GLU A 83 4.16 -7.38 6.53
CA GLU A 83 5.52 -7.89 6.29
C GLU A 83 6.53 -6.78 6.51
N GLU A 84 7.69 -7.13 7.06
CA GLU A 84 8.79 -6.20 7.27
C GLU A 84 9.57 -6.02 5.97
N VAL A 85 9.60 -4.79 5.47
CA VAL A 85 10.30 -4.42 4.25
C VAL A 85 11.39 -3.41 4.60
N SER A 86 12.59 -3.58 4.04
CA SER A 86 13.68 -2.63 4.26
C SER A 86 13.25 -1.23 3.83
N ARG A 87 13.41 -0.24 4.71
CA ARG A 87 13.11 1.16 4.43
C ARG A 87 13.83 1.65 3.18
N SER A 88 15.09 1.26 3.00
CA SER A 88 15.88 1.59 1.79
C SER A 88 15.23 1.10 0.50
N PHE A 89 14.55 -0.07 0.53
CA PHE A 89 13.80 -0.57 -0.62
C PHE A 89 12.61 0.32 -0.92
N ILE A 90 11.82 0.67 0.10
CA ILE A 90 10.68 1.60 -0.03
C ILE A 90 11.14 2.96 -0.56
N GLU A 91 12.21 3.52 -0.03
CA GLU A 91 12.75 4.80 -0.48
C GLU A 91 13.26 4.74 -1.93
N SER A 92 13.88 3.63 -2.33
CA SER A 92 14.26 3.41 -3.72
C SER A 92 13.03 3.34 -4.65
N GLU A 93 11.95 2.69 -4.22
CA GLU A 93 10.71 2.65 -4.99
C GLU A 93 10.03 4.03 -5.07
N ARG A 94 10.06 4.82 -3.98
CA ARG A 94 9.58 6.22 -4.01
C ARG A 94 10.34 7.04 -5.05
N ALA A 95 11.66 6.88 -5.12
CA ALA A 95 12.48 7.59 -6.09
C ALA A 95 12.15 7.21 -7.55
N LYS A 96 11.77 5.95 -7.82
CA LYS A 96 11.37 5.50 -9.17
C LYS A 96 9.99 5.97 -9.58
N HIS A 97 9.04 5.99 -8.65
CA HIS A 97 7.62 6.26 -8.93
C HIS A 97 7.20 7.71 -8.69
N GLY A 98 8.18 8.61 -8.49
CA GLY A 98 7.98 10.02 -8.23
C GLY A 98 7.51 10.24 -6.80
N GLY A 99 8.46 10.56 -5.91
CA GLY A 99 8.19 11.18 -4.62
C GLY A 99 7.81 12.64 -4.82
#